data_AF-A0AA41RRR8-F1
#
_entry.id   AF-A0AA41RRR8-F1
#
_cell.length_a   1.000
_cell.length_b   1.000
_cell.length_c   1.000
_cell.angle_alpha   90.00
_cell.angle_beta   90.00
_cell.angle_gamma   90.00
#
_symmetry.space_group_name_H-M   'P 1'
#
loop_
_entity.id
_entity.type
_entity.pdbx_description
1 polymer ?
#
loop_
_entity_poly.entity_id
_entity_poly.type
_entity_poly.pdbx_seq_one_letter_code
_entity_poly.pdbx_strand_id
1 'polypeptide(L)'
;MELRSEFEFLKQEKIQLGMDVVLLKKRKSELKTDFQFLQDEKNNLHSDIELFNKEKDKLQSDIEFLNEEKAEFIRSVTSDVNESFYEREKMITEIKEMNQTLVAKERFYTEELQEARQELIKVMVSEKVTRQAKIGVKKMRNGEQVLWNFREGKRASLTEVIRFQLNRANK
;
A
#
# COMPACT_ATOMS: atom_id res chain seq x y z
N MET A 1 -69.65 91.54 8.60
CA MET A 1 -68.78 90.95 9.64
C MET A 1 -68.05 89.71 9.10
N GLU A 2 -68.66 88.94 8.20
CA GLU A 2 -68.12 87.70 7.60
C GLU A 2 -66.82 87.86 6.79
N LEU A 3 -66.73 88.84 5.88
CA LEU A 3 -65.52 89.07 5.06
C LEU A 3 -64.24 89.30 5.88
N ARG A 4 -64.37 89.87 7.09
CA ARG A 4 -63.23 90.12 7.97
C ARG A 4 -62.69 88.82 8.56
N SER A 5 -63.57 87.87 8.86
CA SER A 5 -63.21 86.55 9.38
C SER A 5 -62.56 85.68 8.30
N GLU A 6 -63.07 85.71 7.07
CA GLU A 6 -62.45 85.03 5.92
C GLU A 6 -61.03 85.54 5.64
N PHE A 7 -60.83 86.87 5.71
CA PHE A 7 -59.50 87.45 5.49
C PHE A 7 -58.49 87.00 6.55
N GLU A 8 -58.87 86.96 7.84
CA GLU A 8 -58.00 86.44 8.89
C GLU A 8 -57.74 84.93 8.76
N PHE A 9 -58.74 84.15 8.33
CA PHE A 9 -58.55 82.73 8.03
C PHE A 9 -57.52 82.51 6.91
N LEU A 10 -57.68 83.21 5.78
CA LEU A 10 -56.74 83.14 4.65
C LEU A 10 -55.32 83.55 5.04
N LYS A 11 -55.18 84.52 5.96
CA LYS A 11 -53.89 84.94 6.49
C LYS A 11 -53.22 83.83 7.31
N GLN A 12 -53.98 83.12 8.14
CA GLN A 12 -53.48 81.97 8.89
C GLN A 12 -53.09 80.81 7.96
N GLU A 13 -53.93 80.49 6.98
CA GLU A 13 -53.64 79.46 5.98
C GLU A 13 -52.36 79.79 5.20
N LYS A 14 -52.18 81.05 4.78
CA LYS A 14 -50.94 81.51 4.12
C LYS A 14 -49.70 81.32 4.99
N ILE A 15 -49.80 81.57 6.30
CA ILE A 15 -48.70 81.35 7.26
C ILE A 15 -48.38 79.86 7.34
N GLN A 16 -49.42 79.00 7.47
CA GLN A 16 -49.26 77.55 7.56
C GLN A 16 -48.61 76.97 6.29
N LEU A 17 -49.10 77.33 5.10
CA LEU A 17 -48.51 76.93 3.83
C LEU A 17 -47.05 77.39 3.71
N GLY A 18 -46.74 78.58 4.23
CA GLY A 18 -45.36 79.09 4.30
C GLY A 18 -44.45 78.18 5.14
N MET A 19 -44.93 77.71 6.30
CA MET A 19 -44.20 76.78 7.16
C MET A 19 -44.00 75.41 6.48
N ASP A 20 -45.04 74.88 5.84
CA ASP A 20 -44.98 73.59 5.13
C ASP A 20 -43.97 73.64 3.97
N VAL A 21 -43.91 74.75 3.23
CA VAL A 21 -42.91 74.95 2.16
C VAL A 21 -41.49 74.94 2.71
N VAL A 22 -41.24 75.54 3.88
CA VAL A 22 -39.91 75.51 4.52
C VAL A 22 -39.55 74.08 4.94
N LEU A 23 -40.49 73.35 5.55
CA LEU A 23 -40.28 71.96 5.95
C LEU A 23 -39.98 71.05 4.75
N LEU A 24 -40.74 71.20 3.66
CA LEU A 24 -40.53 70.45 2.41
C LEU A 24 -39.15 70.74 1.79
N LYS A 25 -38.69 71.99 1.82
CA LYS A 25 -37.33 72.34 1.36
C LYS A 25 -36.26 71.63 2.19
N LYS A 26 -36.42 71.56 3.52
CA LYS A 26 -35.49 70.84 4.41
C LYS A 26 -35.46 69.35 4.10
N ARG A 27 -36.62 68.70 4.00
CA ARG A 27 -36.72 67.27 3.63
C ARG A 27 -36.11 66.99 2.27
N LYS A 28 -36.31 67.88 1.29
CA LYS A 28 -35.70 67.75 -0.04
C LYS A 28 -34.17 67.80 0.02
N SER A 29 -33.59 68.66 0.88
CA SER A 29 -32.14 68.69 1.06
C SER A 29 -31.59 67.44 1.75
N GLU A 30 -32.29 66.93 2.77
CA GLU A 30 -31.91 65.68 3.46
C GLU A 30 -31.92 64.50 2.48
N LEU A 31 -33.02 64.34 1.73
CA LEU A 31 -33.14 63.27 0.73
C LEU A 31 -32.07 63.34 -0.36
N LYS A 32 -31.64 64.55 -0.74
CA LYS A 32 -30.54 64.73 -1.71
C LYS A 32 -29.22 64.20 -1.16
N THR A 33 -28.94 64.43 0.13
CA THR A 33 -27.74 63.93 0.80
C THR A 33 -27.78 62.41 0.92
N ASP A 34 -28.92 61.84 1.34
CA ASP A 34 -29.10 60.40 1.45
C ASP A 34 -28.92 59.70 0.10
N PHE A 35 -29.46 60.30 -0.97
CA PHE A 35 -29.27 59.80 -2.34
C PHE A 35 -27.80 59.78 -2.76
N GLN A 36 -27.03 60.82 -2.41
CA GLN A 36 -25.60 60.85 -2.70
C GLN A 36 -24.85 59.76 -1.94
N PHE A 37 -25.16 59.57 -0.65
CA PHE A 37 -24.55 58.51 0.15
C PHE A 37 -24.82 57.11 -0.43
N LEU A 38 -26.07 56.83 -0.81
CA LEU A 38 -26.44 55.57 -1.45
C LEU A 38 -25.73 55.36 -2.79
N GLN A 39 -25.50 56.43 -3.55
CA GLN A 39 -24.76 56.37 -4.80
C GLN A 39 -23.28 56.03 -4.57
N ASP A 40 -22.68 56.57 -3.51
CA ASP A 40 -21.29 56.27 -3.14
C ASP A 40 -21.16 54.83 -2.62
N GLU A 41 -22.09 54.38 -1.78
CA GLU A 41 -22.15 52.99 -1.29
C GLU A 41 -22.31 51.99 -2.44
N LYS A 42 -23.20 52.29 -3.41
CA LYS A 42 -23.37 51.49 -4.62
C LYS A 42 -22.07 51.37 -5.42
N ASN A 43 -21.30 52.44 -5.55
CA ASN A 43 -20.04 52.43 -6.29
C ASN A 43 -18.95 51.62 -5.57
N ASN A 44 -18.91 51.68 -4.23
CA ASN A 44 -18.00 50.87 -3.42
C ASN A 44 -18.32 49.38 -3.55
N LEU A 45 -19.59 49.00 -3.40
CA LEU A 45 -20.03 47.61 -3.57
C LEU A 45 -19.72 47.09 -4.98
N HIS A 46 -19.84 47.94 -6.00
CA HIS A 46 -19.47 47.56 -7.36
C HIS A 46 -17.96 47.26 -7.48
N SER A 47 -17.11 48.08 -6.85
CA SER A 47 -15.66 47.87 -6.82
C SER A 47 -15.30 46.58 -6.08
N ASP A 48 -15.95 46.28 -4.96
CA ASP A 48 -15.74 45.04 -4.20
C ASP A 48 -16.12 43.81 -5.04
N ILE A 49 -17.23 43.86 -5.77
CA ILE A 49 -17.65 42.79 -6.69
C ILE A 49 -16.58 42.55 -7.78
N GLU A 50 -16.00 43.61 -8.35
CA GLU A 50 -14.92 43.46 -9.33
C GLU A 50 -13.67 42.80 -8.74
N LEU A 51 -13.30 43.16 -7.51
CA LEU A 51 -12.18 42.53 -6.81
C LEU A 51 -12.44 41.05 -6.53
N PHE A 52 -13.62 40.71 -6.02
CA PHE A 52 -13.99 39.31 -5.77
C PHE A 52 -14.03 38.48 -7.05
N ASN A 53 -14.47 39.05 -8.17
CA ASN A 53 -14.42 38.34 -9.46
C ASN A 53 -12.97 38.04 -9.89
N LYS A 54 -12.05 39.00 -9.73
CA LYS A 54 -10.62 38.77 -10.04
C LYS A 54 -10.01 37.69 -9.14
N GLU A 55 -10.34 37.69 -7.86
CA GLU A 55 -9.88 36.66 -6.92
C GLU A 55 -10.45 35.29 -7.27
N LYS A 56 -11.74 35.22 -7.61
CA LYS A 56 -12.39 33.99 -8.08
C LYS A 56 -11.71 33.42 -9.33
N ASP A 57 -11.41 34.26 -10.32
CA ASP A 57 -10.76 33.82 -11.56
C ASP A 57 -9.33 33.29 -11.29
N LYS A 58 -8.61 33.93 -10.37
CA LYS A 58 -7.30 33.46 -9.93
C LYS A 58 -7.38 32.10 -9.24
N LEU A 59 -8.31 31.95 -8.28
CA LEU A 59 -8.52 30.67 -7.58
C LEU A 59 -8.92 29.56 -8.55
N GLN A 60 -9.73 29.87 -9.56
CA GLN A 60 -10.09 28.91 -10.59
C GLN A 60 -8.86 28.45 -11.38
N SER A 61 -7.98 29.38 -11.76
CA SER A 61 -6.73 29.07 -12.45
C SER A 61 -5.79 28.21 -11.57
N ASP A 62 -5.67 28.54 -10.29
CA ASP A 62 -4.86 27.77 -9.33
C ASP A 62 -5.38 26.33 -9.17
N ILE A 63 -6.71 26.14 -9.15
CA ILE A 63 -7.34 24.80 -9.11
C ILE A 63 -7.04 24.00 -10.38
N GLU A 64 -7.11 24.62 -11.55
CA GLU A 64 -6.81 23.97 -12.82
C GLU A 64 -5.34 23.50 -12.86
N PHE A 65 -4.41 24.36 -12.45
CA PHE A 65 -2.99 24.03 -12.35
C PHE A 65 -2.71 22.86 -11.39
N LEU A 66 -3.28 22.90 -10.18
CA LEU A 66 -3.10 21.83 -9.19
C LEU A 66 -3.68 20.49 -9.68
N ASN A 67 -4.76 20.51 -10.44
CA ASN A 67 -5.32 19.30 -11.05
C ASN A 67 -4.39 18.70 -12.10
N GLU A 68 -3.73 19.54 -12.90
CA GLU A 68 -2.74 19.09 -13.89
C GLU A 68 -1.51 18.48 -13.22
N GLU A 69 -0.94 19.15 -12.21
CA GLU A 69 0.19 18.65 -11.42
C GLU A 69 -0.14 17.31 -10.73
N LYS A 70 -1.33 17.22 -10.13
CA LYS A 70 -1.83 15.98 -9.53
C LYS A 70 -1.95 14.86 -10.57
N ALA A 71 -2.47 15.16 -11.76
CA ALA A 71 -2.61 14.17 -12.82
C ALA A 71 -1.24 13.67 -13.32
N GLU A 72 -0.27 14.58 -13.45
CA GLU A 72 1.10 14.22 -13.81
C GLU A 72 1.79 13.35 -12.75
N PHE A 73 1.67 13.74 -11.48
CA PHE A 73 2.20 12.95 -10.37
C PHE A 73 1.59 11.53 -10.35
N ILE A 74 0.27 11.40 -10.50
CA ILE A 74 -0.39 10.10 -10.55
C ILE A 74 0.11 9.27 -11.73
N ARG A 75 0.28 9.86 -12.92
CA ARG A 75 0.84 9.16 -14.09
C ARG A 75 2.25 8.66 -13.82
N SER A 76 3.13 9.50 -13.26
CA SER A 76 4.50 9.14 -12.92
C SER A 76 4.55 7.96 -11.94
N VAL A 77 3.86 8.08 -10.80
CA VAL A 77 3.86 7.03 -9.78
C VAL A 77 3.26 5.73 -10.30
N THR A 78 2.21 5.81 -11.13
CA THR A 78 1.60 4.62 -11.73
C THR A 78 2.59 3.93 -12.68
N SER A 79 3.35 4.70 -13.46
CA SER A 79 4.40 4.15 -14.35
C SER A 79 5.48 3.44 -13.55
N ASP A 80 6.06 4.10 -12.54
CA ASP A 80 7.14 3.55 -11.70
C ASP A 80 6.71 2.26 -10.99
N VAL A 81 5.48 2.28 -10.45
CA VAL A 81 4.91 1.12 -9.75
C VAL A 81 4.70 -0.04 -10.73
N ASN A 82 4.12 0.21 -11.91
CA ASN A 82 3.90 -0.83 -12.91
C ASN A 82 5.20 -1.45 -13.42
N GLU A 83 6.24 -0.65 -13.67
CA GLU A 83 7.55 -1.14 -14.07
C GLU A 83 8.16 -2.02 -12.96
N SER A 84 8.08 -1.58 -11.71
CA SER A 84 8.55 -2.39 -10.57
C SER A 84 7.80 -3.71 -10.40
N PHE A 85 6.48 -3.72 -10.68
CA PHE A 85 5.67 -4.93 -10.64
C PHE A 85 6.06 -5.90 -11.75
N TYR A 86 6.26 -5.40 -12.97
CA TYR A 86 6.69 -6.20 -14.11
C TYR A 86 8.02 -6.91 -13.82
N GLU A 87 9.02 -6.19 -13.32
CA GLU A 87 10.32 -6.79 -12.98
C GLU A 87 10.22 -7.83 -11.85
N ARG A 88 9.39 -7.56 -10.83
CA ARG A 88 9.13 -8.54 -9.76
C ARG A 88 8.43 -9.79 -10.28
N GLU A 89 7.45 -9.64 -11.16
CA GLU A 89 6.72 -10.76 -11.75
C GLU A 89 7.63 -11.65 -12.60
N LYS A 90 8.51 -11.04 -13.39
CA LYS A 90 9.55 -11.74 -14.14
C LYS A 90 10.47 -12.53 -13.19
N MET A 91 11.00 -11.89 -12.14
CA MET A 91 11.85 -12.55 -11.15
C MET A 91 11.15 -13.72 -10.46
N ILE A 92 9.86 -13.59 -10.14
CA ILE A 92 9.07 -14.67 -9.54
C ILE A 92 8.97 -15.88 -10.48
N THR A 93 8.79 -15.63 -11.78
CA THR A 93 8.77 -16.70 -12.80
C THR A 93 10.11 -17.44 -12.84
N GLU A 94 11.23 -16.71 -12.89
CA GLU A 94 12.58 -17.30 -12.90
C GLU A 94 12.85 -18.14 -11.64
N ILE A 95 12.49 -17.63 -10.46
CA ILE A 95 12.62 -18.36 -9.19
C ILE A 95 11.76 -19.63 -9.19
N LYS A 96 10.56 -19.57 -9.76
CA LYS A 96 9.66 -20.73 -9.84
C LYS A 96 10.25 -21.84 -10.71
N GLU A 97 10.83 -21.51 -11.85
CA GLU A 97 11.51 -22.46 -12.74
C GLU A 97 12.76 -23.06 -12.07
N MET A 98 13.55 -22.23 -11.39
CA MET A 98 14.72 -22.69 -10.63
C MET A 98 14.31 -23.69 -9.53
N ASN A 99 13.27 -23.37 -8.76
CA ASN A 99 12.75 -24.25 -7.72
C ASN A 99 12.25 -25.58 -8.28
N GLN A 100 11.54 -25.58 -9.42
CA GLN A 100 11.14 -26.82 -10.09
C GLN A 100 12.34 -27.69 -10.46
N THR A 101 13.41 -27.07 -10.96
CA THR A 101 14.66 -27.77 -11.31
C THR A 101 15.33 -28.37 -10.08
N LEU A 102 15.38 -27.62 -8.97
CA LEU A 102 15.95 -28.12 -7.71
C LEU A 102 15.16 -29.31 -7.17
N VAL A 103 13.82 -29.21 -7.15
CA VAL A 103 12.95 -30.32 -6.73
C VAL A 103 13.15 -31.55 -7.61
N ALA A 104 13.31 -31.39 -8.93
CA ALA A 104 13.59 -32.50 -9.83
C ALA A 104 14.95 -33.17 -9.52
N LYS A 105 16.00 -32.38 -9.25
CA LYS A 105 17.31 -32.89 -8.84
C LYS A 105 17.26 -33.64 -7.51
N GLU A 106 16.56 -33.10 -6.52
CA GLU A 106 16.38 -33.77 -5.22
C GLU A 106 15.68 -35.12 -5.36
N ARG A 107 14.64 -35.20 -6.20
CA ARG A 107 13.96 -36.47 -6.52
C ARG A 107 14.91 -37.47 -7.16
N PHE A 108 15.67 -37.03 -8.15
CA PHE A 108 16.67 -37.87 -8.83
C PHE A 108 17.69 -38.46 -7.84
N TYR A 109 18.30 -37.63 -6.98
CA TYR A 109 19.25 -38.14 -5.98
C TYR A 109 18.60 -39.09 -4.96
N THR A 110 17.33 -38.87 -4.63
CA THR A 110 16.59 -39.74 -3.72
C THR A 110 16.33 -41.11 -4.36
N GLU A 111 15.99 -41.13 -5.66
CA GLU A 111 15.80 -42.34 -6.46
C GLU A 111 17.11 -43.12 -6.61
N GLU A 112 18.22 -42.47 -7.02
CA GLU A 112 19.54 -43.10 -7.11
C GLU A 112 19.98 -43.71 -5.78
N LEU A 113 19.77 -42.98 -4.67
CA LEU A 113 20.09 -43.49 -3.34
C LEU A 113 19.22 -44.69 -2.96
N GLN A 114 17.94 -44.69 -3.35
CA GLN A 114 17.02 -45.80 -3.11
C GLN A 114 17.42 -47.03 -3.94
N GLU A 115 17.78 -46.86 -5.22
CA GLU A 115 18.27 -47.93 -6.08
C GLU A 115 19.56 -48.54 -5.53
N ALA A 116 20.54 -47.72 -5.17
CA ALA A 116 21.79 -48.19 -4.56
C ALA A 116 21.54 -48.98 -3.25
N ARG A 117 20.58 -48.53 -2.43
CA ARG A 117 20.15 -49.26 -1.23
C ARG A 117 19.52 -50.61 -1.58
N GLN A 118 18.66 -50.66 -2.60
CA GLN A 118 18.01 -51.90 -3.04
C GLN A 118 19.02 -52.90 -3.61
N GLU A 119 19.97 -52.45 -4.43
CA GLU A 119 21.04 -53.29 -4.96
C GLU A 119 21.93 -53.86 -3.85
N LEU A 120 22.33 -53.03 -2.89
CA LEU A 120 23.09 -53.46 -1.73
C LEU A 120 22.33 -54.53 -0.93
N ILE A 121 21.03 -54.33 -0.69
CA ILE A 121 20.17 -55.32 -0.04
C ILE A 121 20.14 -56.63 -0.85
N LYS A 122 19.99 -56.57 -2.18
CA LYS A 122 19.95 -57.75 -3.06
C LYS A 122 21.26 -58.54 -3.00
N VAL A 123 22.41 -57.86 -3.10
CA VAL A 123 23.73 -58.48 -2.95
C VAL A 123 23.84 -59.17 -1.59
N MET A 124 23.50 -58.46 -0.51
CA MET A 124 23.53 -59.01 0.85
C MET A 124 22.59 -60.21 1.06
N VAL A 125 21.39 -60.19 0.46
CA VAL A 125 20.42 -61.30 0.52
C VAL A 125 20.88 -62.51 -0.30
N SER A 126 21.46 -62.30 -1.48
CA SER A 126 22.00 -63.40 -2.30
C SER A 126 23.23 -64.06 -1.65
N GLU A 127 24.03 -63.29 -0.92
CA GLU A 127 25.17 -63.78 -0.14
C GLU A 127 24.75 -64.56 1.13
N LYS A 128 23.46 -64.55 1.51
CA LYS A 128 22.93 -65.40 2.61
C LYS A 128 23.15 -66.89 2.35
N VAL A 129 23.30 -67.30 1.08
CA VAL A 129 23.36 -68.73 0.72
C VAL A 129 24.76 -69.33 0.90
N THR A 130 25.84 -68.55 0.98
CA THR A 130 27.18 -69.16 0.82
C THR A 130 28.11 -69.19 2.03
N ARG A 131 27.99 -68.39 3.11
CA ARG A 131 28.91 -68.52 4.27
C ARG A 131 28.30 -68.08 5.60
N GLN A 132 27.95 -69.05 6.47
CA GLN A 132 27.74 -68.77 7.90
C GLN A 132 29.08 -68.31 8.53
N ALA A 133 29.26 -67.00 8.67
CA ALA A 133 30.40 -66.41 9.37
C ALA A 133 30.08 -66.30 10.87
N LYS A 134 30.97 -66.79 11.74
CA LYS A 134 30.84 -66.73 13.20
C LYS A 134 31.40 -65.39 13.68
N ILE A 135 30.60 -64.33 13.55
CA ILE A 135 30.97 -62.96 13.95
C ILE A 135 30.60 -62.74 15.41
N GLY A 136 31.48 -62.07 16.17
CA GLY A 136 31.20 -61.66 17.55
C GLY A 136 32.12 -60.51 17.99
N VAL A 137 31.96 -60.04 19.22
CA VAL A 137 32.79 -58.97 19.79
C VAL A 137 34.06 -59.57 20.39
N LYS A 138 35.23 -59.04 20.02
CA LYS A 138 36.55 -59.40 20.59
C LYS A 138 37.18 -58.18 21.26
N LYS A 139 37.65 -58.34 22.50
CA LYS A 139 38.40 -57.31 23.22
C LYS A 139 39.89 -57.40 22.85
N MET A 140 40.46 -56.28 22.41
CA MET A 140 41.85 -56.15 22.00
C MET A 140 42.77 -55.87 23.21
N ARG A 141 44.08 -56.01 23.03
CA ARG A 141 45.08 -55.78 24.09
C ARG A 141 45.08 -54.34 24.61
N ASN A 142 44.71 -53.38 23.78
CA ASN A 142 44.52 -51.97 24.14
C ASN A 142 43.15 -51.68 24.83
N GLY A 143 42.33 -52.71 25.06
CA GLY A 143 41.00 -52.59 25.68
C GLY A 143 39.85 -52.32 24.70
N GLU A 144 40.13 -52.02 23.44
CA GLU A 144 39.14 -51.72 22.40
C GLU A 144 38.28 -52.96 22.10
N GLN A 145 36.95 -52.80 22.01
CA GLN A 145 36.03 -53.84 21.57
C GLN A 145 35.75 -53.68 20.08
N VAL A 146 36.06 -54.70 19.28
CA VAL A 146 35.79 -54.68 17.83
C VAL A 146 35.02 -55.92 17.41
N LEU A 147 34.22 -55.78 16.36
CA LEU A 147 33.62 -56.93 15.70
C LEU A 147 34.70 -57.73 14.97
N TRP A 148 34.72 -59.03 15.23
CA TRP A 148 35.77 -59.94 14.79
C TRP A 148 35.17 -61.13 14.07
N ASN A 149 35.76 -61.49 12.93
CA ASN A 149 35.46 -62.75 12.27
C ASN A 149 36.33 -63.85 12.92
N PHE A 150 35.71 -64.64 13.79
CA PHE A 150 36.42 -65.72 14.50
C PHE A 150 36.79 -66.90 13.60
N ARG A 151 36.16 -67.02 12.43
CA ARG A 151 36.48 -68.05 11.43
C ARG A 151 37.74 -67.69 10.64
N GLU A 152 37.87 -66.43 10.24
CA GLU A 152 39.00 -65.96 9.41
C GLU A 152 40.14 -65.34 10.23
N GLY A 153 39.96 -65.20 11.55
CA GLY A 153 41.02 -64.70 12.42
C GLY A 153 41.40 -63.24 12.16
N LYS A 154 40.45 -62.42 11.66
CA LYS A 154 40.68 -61.02 11.29
C LYS A 154 39.54 -60.10 11.75
N ARG A 155 39.77 -58.77 11.75
CA ARG A 155 38.70 -57.78 12.00
C ARG A 155 37.58 -58.00 10.99
N ALA A 156 36.33 -57.98 11.47
CA ALA A 156 35.19 -58.16 10.58
C ALA A 156 35.18 -57.05 9.53
N SER A 157 35.00 -57.43 8.27
CA SER A 157 34.80 -56.51 7.17
C SER A 157 33.47 -55.76 7.33
N LEU A 158 33.35 -54.60 6.67
CA LEU A 158 32.12 -53.80 6.71
C LEU A 158 30.88 -54.63 6.33
N THR A 159 31.00 -55.51 5.33
CA THR A 159 29.93 -56.43 4.90
C THR A 159 29.53 -57.41 6.01
N GLU A 160 30.49 -57.96 6.75
CA GLU A 160 30.24 -58.88 7.87
C GLU A 160 29.64 -58.15 9.08
N VAL A 161 30.10 -56.93 9.35
CA VAL A 161 29.57 -56.06 10.42
C VAL A 161 28.10 -55.72 10.14
N ILE A 162 27.77 -55.27 8.93
CA ILE A 162 26.40 -54.93 8.53
C ILE A 162 25.50 -56.17 8.61
N ARG A 163 25.96 -57.33 8.11
CA ARG A 163 25.22 -58.60 8.24
C ARG A 163 24.94 -58.98 9.69
N PHE A 164 25.92 -58.85 10.58
CA PHE A 164 25.75 -59.16 12.00
C PHE A 164 24.67 -58.28 12.65
N GLN A 165 24.62 -56.98 12.32
CA GLN A 165 23.61 -56.06 12.84
C GLN A 165 22.21 -56.32 12.27
N LEU A 166 22.09 -56.59 10.96
CA LEU A 166 20.79 -56.90 10.33
C LEU A 166 20.15 -58.19 10.88
N ASN A 167 20.94 -59.24 11.11
CA ASN A 167 20.44 -60.49 11.71
C ASN A 167 20.03 -60.33 13.18
N ARG A 168 20.56 -59.30 13.87
CA ARG A 168 20.19 -58.96 15.24
C ARG A 168 18.90 -58.13 15.30
N ALA A 169 18.62 -57.31 14.30
CA ALA A 169 17.40 -56.50 14.19
C ALA A 169 16.15 -57.30 13.75
N ASN A 170 16.33 -58.46 13.11
CA ASN A 170 15.25 -59.36 12.68
C ASN A 170 14.89 -60.45 13.73
N LYS A 171 15.36 -60.34 14.96
CA LYS A 171 15.02 -61.19 16.12
C LYS A 171 14.19 -60.40 17.11
#